data_AF-A0A090E9N0-F1
#
_entry.id   AF-A0A090E9N0-F1
#
_cell.length_a   1.000
_cell.length_b   1.000
_cell.length_c   1.000
_cell.angle_alpha   90.00
_cell.angle_beta   90.00
_cell.angle_gamma   90.00
#
_symmetry.space_group_name_H-M   'P 1'
#
loop_
_entity.id
_entity.type
_entity.pdbx_description
1 polymer ?
#
loop_
_entity_poly.entity_id
_entity_poly.type
_entity_poly.pdbx_seq_one_letter_code
_entity_poly.pdbx_strand_id
1 'polypeptide(L)'
;MRACLTIAMLFLFAFPAVADEMSLVNCNILSNSAASGALKLRQAIGEVKGEALHEMIPALPESAKDEAKDVEDARIGMESAMREYMISLDAFSKAVKDCGN
;
A
#
# COMPACT_ATOMS: atom_id res chain seq x y z
N MET A 1 -12.09 8.83 40.55
CA MET A 1 -11.94 7.99 39.34
C MET A 1 -13.19 7.18 38.97
N ARG A 2 -14.39 7.50 39.48
CA ARG A 2 -15.64 6.81 39.09
C ARG A 2 -16.46 7.55 38.04
N ALA A 3 -16.35 8.88 37.98
CA ALA A 3 -17.14 9.72 37.06
C ALA A 3 -16.64 9.68 35.60
N CYS A 4 -15.33 9.53 35.35
CA CYS A 4 -14.82 9.41 33.97
C CYS A 4 -15.26 8.11 33.28
N LEU A 5 -15.50 7.04 34.04
CA LEU A 5 -15.91 5.75 33.48
C LEU A 5 -17.35 5.81 32.92
N THR A 6 -18.21 6.63 33.52
CA THR A 6 -19.62 6.78 33.12
C THR A 6 -19.77 7.63 31.86
N ILE A 7 -18.91 8.65 31.68
CA ILE A 7 -18.91 9.49 30.48
C ILE A 7 -18.40 8.71 29.26
N ALA A 8 -17.37 7.88 29.43
CA ALA A 8 -16.86 7.03 28.34
C ALA A 8 -17.88 5.98 27.85
N MET A 9 -18.75 5.45 28.74
CA MET A 9 -19.82 4.54 28.34
C MET A 9 -20.94 5.22 27.56
N LEU A 10 -21.26 6.48 27.85
CA LEU A 10 -22.32 7.22 27.14
C LEU A 10 -21.96 7.55 25.69
N PHE A 11 -20.67 7.66 25.36
CA PHE A 11 -20.22 7.88 23.98
C PHE A 11 -20.29 6.63 23.09
N LEU A 12 -20.32 5.42 23.67
CA LEU A 12 -20.44 4.16 22.90
C LEU A 12 -21.86 3.88 22.40
N PHE A 13 -22.87 4.59 22.90
CA PHE A 13 -24.28 4.40 22.50
C PHE A 13 -24.85 5.55 21.65
N ALA A 14 -24.15 6.68 21.53
CA ALA A 14 -24.67 7.87 20.86
C ALA A 14 -24.39 7.91 19.35
N PHE A 15 -23.54 7.01 18.86
CA PHE A 15 -23.30 6.85 17.44
C PHE A 15 -23.40 5.36 17.14
N PRO A 16 -24.55 4.85 16.65
CA PRO A 16 -24.38 3.89 15.58
C PRO A 16 -23.55 4.67 14.57
N ALA A 17 -22.26 4.34 14.43
CA ALA A 17 -21.60 4.59 13.17
C ALA A 17 -22.65 4.16 12.15
N VAL A 18 -23.18 5.10 11.37
CA VAL A 18 -24.07 4.78 10.29
C VAL A 18 -23.33 3.70 9.53
N ALA A 19 -23.76 2.47 9.74
CA ALA A 19 -23.43 1.37 8.88
C ALA A 19 -24.20 1.74 7.62
N ASP A 20 -23.64 2.67 6.85
CA ASP A 20 -23.87 2.70 5.42
C ASP A 20 -23.41 1.31 4.99
N GLU A 21 -24.36 0.38 4.97
CA GLU A 21 -24.14 -0.97 4.50
C GLU A 21 -23.51 -0.80 3.13
N MET A 22 -22.25 -1.21 3.03
CA MET A 22 -21.50 -1.04 1.81
C MET A 22 -22.22 -1.89 0.76
N SER A 23 -22.91 -1.20 -0.17
CA SER A 23 -23.70 -1.90 -1.18
C SER A 23 -22.79 -2.78 -2.02
N LEU A 24 -23.33 -3.88 -2.55
CA LEU A 24 -22.61 -4.79 -3.45
C LEU A 24 -21.91 -4.04 -4.60
N VAL A 25 -22.56 -2.99 -5.11
CA VAL A 25 -22.00 -2.12 -6.15
C VAL A 25 -20.75 -1.40 -5.65
N ASN A 26 -20.81 -0.80 -4.46
CA ASN A 26 -19.68 -0.06 -3.88
C ASN A 26 -18.51 -1.00 -3.51
N CYS A 27 -18.81 -2.18 -2.97
CA CYS A 27 -17.85 -3.25 -2.72
C CYS A 27 -17.08 -3.64 -4.00
N ASN A 28 -17.80 -3.85 -5.09
CA ASN A 28 -17.20 -4.22 -6.36
C ASN A 28 -16.43 -3.07 -7.02
N ILE A 29 -16.87 -1.81 -6.86
CA ILE A 29 -16.09 -0.65 -7.29
C ILE A 29 -14.76 -0.60 -6.54
N LEU A 30 -14.76 -0.71 -5.21
CA LEU A 30 -13.55 -0.71 -4.38
C LEU A 30 -12.62 -1.87 -4.74
N SER A 31 -13.17 -3.08 -4.89
CA SER A 31 -12.41 -4.26 -5.31
C SER A 31 -11.71 -4.04 -6.66
N ASN A 32 -12.43 -3.52 -7.66
CA ASN A 32 -11.89 -3.24 -8.98
C ASN A 32 -10.84 -2.12 -8.98
N SER A 33 -11.07 -1.06 -8.20
CA SER A 33 -10.09 0.02 -8.04
C SER A 33 -8.80 -0.49 -7.42
N ALA A 34 -8.88 -1.34 -6.39
CA ALA A 34 -7.71 -1.93 -5.76
C ALA A 34 -6.96 -2.89 -6.71
N ALA A 35 -7.69 -3.74 -7.46
CA ALA A 35 -7.09 -4.60 -8.47
C ALA A 35 -6.38 -3.79 -9.57
N SER A 36 -7.00 -2.70 -10.04
CA SER A 36 -6.39 -1.78 -11.01
C SER A 36 -5.13 -1.11 -10.45
N GLY A 37 -5.16 -0.69 -9.18
CA GLY A 37 -4.00 -0.14 -8.48
C GLY A 37 -2.85 -1.13 -8.40
N ALA A 38 -3.12 -2.38 -8.02
CA ALA A 38 -2.13 -3.45 -7.99
C ALA A 38 -1.51 -3.70 -9.38
N LEU A 39 -2.32 -3.68 -10.45
CA LEU A 39 -1.82 -3.83 -11.83
C LEU A 39 -0.89 -2.67 -12.24
N LYS A 40 -1.25 -1.44 -11.90
CA LYS A 40 -0.40 -0.26 -12.18
C LYS A 40 0.92 -0.33 -11.42
N LEU A 41 0.90 -0.73 -10.14
CA LEU A 41 2.13 -0.94 -9.37
C LEU A 41 3.00 -2.05 -9.98
N ARG A 42 2.40 -3.13 -10.47
CA ARG A 42 3.14 -4.18 -11.18
C ARG A 42 3.86 -3.65 -12.42
N GLN A 43 3.22 -2.77 -13.18
CA GLN A 43 3.82 -2.11 -14.34
C GLN A 43 4.96 -1.17 -13.91
N ALA A 44 4.73 -0.31 -12.91
CA ALA A 44 5.74 0.61 -12.38
C ALA A 44 6.97 -0.11 -11.80
N ILE A 45 6.78 -1.24 -11.11
CA ILE A 45 7.89 -2.10 -10.65
C ILE A 45 8.74 -2.55 -11.85
N GLY A 46 8.12 -2.88 -12.99
CA GLY A 46 8.83 -3.24 -14.21
C GLY A 46 9.71 -2.12 -14.78
N GLU A 47 9.32 -0.86 -14.58
CA GLU A 47 10.07 0.32 -15.04
C GLU A 47 11.23 0.69 -14.10
N VAL A 48 11.08 0.42 -12.81
CA VAL A 48 12.07 0.72 -11.75
C VAL A 48 13.06 -0.43 -11.55
N LYS A 49 12.69 -1.64 -11.96
CA LYS A 49 13.57 -2.80 -11.87
C LYS A 49 14.70 -2.66 -12.88
N GLY A 50 15.93 -2.76 -12.41
CA GLY A 50 17.10 -2.83 -13.29
C GLY A 50 18.38 -3.03 -12.48
N GLU A 51 19.28 -3.86 -12.98
CA GLU A 51 20.60 -4.07 -12.39
C GLU A 51 21.68 -3.20 -13.07
N ALA A 52 21.30 -2.41 -14.08
CA ALA A 52 22.25 -1.60 -14.85
C ALA A 52 23.08 -0.66 -13.96
N LEU A 53 22.44 0.04 -13.00
CA LEU A 53 23.19 0.91 -12.08
C LEU A 53 24.13 0.07 -11.20
N HIS A 54 23.61 -1.01 -10.61
CA HIS A 54 24.39 -1.94 -9.80
C HIS A 54 25.64 -2.46 -10.54
N GLU A 55 25.47 -2.90 -11.78
CA GLU A 55 26.54 -3.40 -12.65
C GLU A 55 27.56 -2.32 -13.04
N MET A 56 27.13 -1.05 -13.12
CA MET A 56 28.00 0.07 -13.47
C MET A 56 28.80 0.62 -12.29
N ILE A 57 28.32 0.48 -11.04
CA ILE A 57 28.98 1.03 -9.83
C ILE A 57 30.49 0.71 -9.77
N PRO A 58 30.96 -0.54 -10.01
CA PRO A 58 32.39 -0.84 -9.94
C PRO A 58 33.25 -0.05 -10.93
N ALA A 59 32.68 0.35 -12.07
CA ALA A 59 33.34 1.10 -13.13
C ALA A 59 33.27 2.62 -12.96
N LEU A 60 32.48 3.11 -11.98
CA LEU A 60 32.40 4.54 -11.68
C LEU A 60 33.71 5.06 -11.06
N PRO A 61 34.01 6.36 -11.19
CA PRO A 61 35.04 7.01 -10.39
C PRO A 61 34.78 6.80 -8.90
N GLU A 62 35.83 6.61 -8.09
CA GLU A 62 35.69 6.40 -6.64
C GLU A 62 34.83 7.48 -5.96
N SER A 63 34.93 8.73 -6.40
CA SER A 63 34.16 9.87 -5.86
C SER A 63 32.66 9.85 -6.18
N ALA A 64 32.16 8.85 -6.91
CA ALA A 64 30.75 8.71 -7.29
C ALA A 64 30.16 7.35 -6.88
N LYS A 65 30.98 6.45 -6.33
CA LYS A 65 30.54 5.09 -5.98
C LYS A 65 29.58 5.08 -4.80
N ASP A 66 29.86 5.90 -3.79
CA ASP A 66 29.03 5.96 -2.59
C ASP A 66 27.65 6.51 -2.93
N GLU A 67 27.57 7.60 -3.69
CA GLU A 67 26.28 8.17 -4.13
C GLU A 67 25.52 7.23 -5.05
N ALA A 68 26.21 6.55 -5.97
CA ALA A 68 25.56 5.57 -6.86
C ALA A 68 25.03 4.35 -6.09
N LYS A 69 25.73 3.93 -5.03
CA LYS A 69 25.26 2.88 -4.12
C LYS A 69 24.03 3.33 -3.35
N ASP A 70 24.01 4.55 -2.82
CA ASP A 70 22.85 5.10 -2.12
C ASP A 70 21.61 5.15 -3.03
N VAL A 71 21.80 5.52 -4.30
CA VAL A 71 20.72 5.51 -5.30
C VAL A 71 20.23 4.09 -5.60
N GLU A 72 21.14 3.11 -5.71
CA GLU A 72 20.76 1.71 -5.94
C GLU A 72 20.03 1.12 -4.73
N ASP A 73 20.49 1.39 -3.51
CA ASP A 73 19.82 0.97 -2.28
C ASP A 73 18.43 1.60 -2.17
N ALA A 74 18.28 2.88 -2.53
CA ALA A 74 16.98 3.55 -2.59
C ALA A 74 16.04 2.93 -3.64
N ARG A 75 16.56 2.56 -4.81
CA ARG A 75 15.81 1.86 -5.87
C ARG A 75 15.30 0.51 -5.37
N ILE A 76 16.15 -0.28 -4.72
CA ILE A 76 15.78 -1.58 -4.12
C ILE A 76 14.70 -1.40 -3.06
N GLY A 77 14.86 -0.42 -2.15
CA GLY A 77 13.87 -0.11 -1.13
C GLY A 77 12.51 0.29 -1.71
N MET A 78 12.53 1.14 -2.74
CA MET A 78 11.32 1.55 -3.46
C MET A 78 10.65 0.35 -4.16
N GLU A 79 11.41 -0.54 -4.81
CA GLU A 79 10.89 -1.76 -5.41
C GLU A 79 10.20 -2.65 -4.36
N SER A 80 10.82 -2.84 -3.20
CA SER A 80 10.26 -3.63 -2.10
C SER A 80 8.94 -3.04 -1.59
N ALA A 81 8.91 -1.74 -1.31
CA ALA A 81 7.71 -1.05 -0.84
C ALA A 81 6.55 -1.13 -1.86
N MET A 82 6.85 -0.96 -3.15
CA MET A 82 5.85 -1.11 -4.21
C MET A 82 5.30 -2.53 -4.28
N ARG A 83 6.15 -3.56 -4.11
CA ARG A 83 5.71 -4.97 -4.09
C ARG A 83 4.79 -5.25 -2.91
N GLU A 84 5.13 -4.80 -1.71
CA GLU A 84 4.29 -4.97 -0.52
C GLU A 84 2.94 -4.26 -0.65
N TYR A 85 2.94 -3.04 -1.20
CA TYR A 85 1.71 -2.31 -1.42
C TYR A 85 0.83 -2.97 -2.49
N MET A 86 1.42 -3.46 -3.58
CA MET A 86 0.72 -4.26 -4.60
C MET A 86 0.06 -5.51 -3.98
N ILE A 87 0.78 -6.25 -3.14
CA ILE A 87 0.25 -7.45 -2.45
C ILE A 87 -0.93 -7.07 -1.55
N SER A 88 -0.80 -5.96 -0.83
CA SER A 88 -1.85 -5.46 0.07
C SER A 88 -3.10 -5.03 -0.70
N LEU A 89 -2.94 -4.36 -1.85
CA LEU A 89 -4.07 -4.00 -2.73
C LEU A 89 -4.76 -5.24 -3.33
N ASP A 90 -4.01 -6.26 -3.73
CA ASP A 90 -4.57 -7.52 -4.23
C ASP A 90 -5.33 -8.27 -3.13
N ALA A 91 -4.77 -8.33 -1.92
CA ALA A 91 -5.45 -8.92 -0.76
C ALA A 91 -6.72 -8.16 -0.38
N PHE A 92 -6.65 -6.83 -0.33
CA PHE A 92 -7.82 -5.97 -0.08
C PHE A 92 -8.89 -6.16 -1.15
N SER A 93 -8.50 -6.14 -2.44
CA SER A 93 -9.42 -6.36 -3.56
C SER A 93 -10.20 -7.67 -3.41
N LYS A 94 -9.52 -8.76 -3.03
CA LYS A 94 -10.14 -10.06 -2.77
C LYS A 94 -11.06 -10.04 -1.56
N ALA A 95 -10.66 -9.36 -0.48
CA ALA A 95 -11.41 -9.33 0.77
C ALA A 95 -12.73 -8.53 0.66
N VAL A 96 -12.76 -7.48 -0.17
CA VAL A 96 -13.94 -6.61 -0.33
C VAL A 96 -14.76 -6.94 -1.57
N LYS A 97 -14.33 -7.91 -2.38
CA LYS A 97 -15.10 -8.34 -3.54
C LYS A 97 -16.42 -8.95 -3.07
N ASP A 98 -17.52 -8.50 -3.67
CA ASP A 98 -18.86 -8.98 -3.36
C ASP A 98 -19.22 -8.90 -1.85
N CYS A 99 -18.62 -7.96 -1.09
CA CYS A 99 -19.09 -7.67 0.25
C CYS A 99 -20.51 -7.06 0.25
N GLY A 100 -21.21 -7.17 1.38
CA GLY A 100 -22.61 -6.70 1.49
C GLY A 100 -23.65 -7.68 0.97
N ASN A 101 -23.31 -8.98 0.93
CA ASN A 101 -24.25 -10.09 0.77
C ASN A 101 -24.75 -10.61 2.13
#